data_AF-A0A962SQ61-F1
#
_entry.id   AF-A0A962SQ61-F1
#
_cell.length_a   1.000
_cell.length_b   1.000
_cell.length_c   1.000
_cell.angle_alpha   90.00
_cell.angle_beta   90.00
_cell.angle_gamma   90.00
#
_symmetry.space_group_name_H-M   'P 1'
#
loop_
_entity.id
_entity.type
_entity.pdbx_description
1 polymer ?
#
loop_
_entity_poly.entity_id
_entity_poly.type
_entity_poly.pdbx_seq_one_letter_code
_entity_poly.pdbx_strand_id
1 'polypeptide(L)'
;HEIVYILLRDENPEWIQALMQPEAMTIPPRMDGQGEVARKTETGPVFSITPTGDLHMRYSMRARNVVWADDPLTLQARARLQQLLESPLPYIYRGRLEPGMGLIGNNLLHDRSAFDDDDQHERHLYRARYFERLAGTNVLI
;
A
#
# COMPACT_ATOMS: atom_id res chain seq x y z
N HIS A 1 4.85 -6.66 -1.86
CA HIS A 1 5.45 -5.34 -2.16
C HIS A 1 6.83 -5.50 -2.78
N GLU A 2 7.54 -6.57 -2.43
CA GLU A 2 8.81 -7.05 -2.96
C GLU A 2 8.79 -7.21 -4.48
N ILE A 3 7.73 -7.80 -5.04
CA ILE A 3 7.62 -7.96 -6.50
C ILE A 3 7.62 -6.60 -7.22
N VAL A 4 6.78 -5.65 -6.78
CA VAL A 4 6.74 -4.33 -7.45
C VAL A 4 8.04 -3.55 -7.24
N TYR A 5 8.70 -3.73 -6.09
CA TYR A 5 10.04 -3.20 -5.85
C TYR A 5 11.05 -3.78 -6.85
N ILE A 6 11.07 -5.10 -7.05
CA ILE A 6 11.98 -5.77 -8.00
C ILE A 6 11.71 -5.27 -9.42
N LEU A 7 10.45 -5.24 -9.86
CA LEU A 7 10.08 -4.78 -11.20
C LEU A 7 10.52 -3.33 -11.44
N LEU A 8 10.31 -2.43 -10.48
CA LEU A 8 10.77 -1.04 -10.58
C LEU A 8 12.29 -0.95 -10.61
N ARG A 9 12.98 -1.72 -9.74
CA ARG A 9 14.45 -1.71 -9.66
C ARG A 9 15.11 -2.24 -10.93
N ASP A 10 14.58 -3.32 -11.48
CA ASP A 10 15.10 -3.96 -12.69
C ASP A 10 14.89 -3.07 -13.92
N GLU A 11 13.82 -2.25 -13.93
CA GLU A 11 13.56 -1.27 -14.99
C GLU A 11 14.40 0.00 -14.82
N ASN A 12 14.43 0.60 -13.63
CA ASN A 12 15.27 1.74 -13.31
C ASN A 12 15.60 1.79 -11.80
N PRO A 13 16.85 1.50 -11.37
CA PRO A 13 17.23 1.54 -9.96
C PRO A 13 17.16 2.93 -9.33
N GLU A 14 17.24 4.02 -10.12
CA GLU A 14 17.11 5.38 -9.62
C GLU A 14 15.70 5.67 -9.08
N TRP A 15 14.66 5.02 -9.63
CA TRP A 15 13.30 5.13 -9.10
C TRP A 15 13.19 4.58 -7.69
N ILE A 16 13.92 3.51 -7.38
CA ILE A 16 13.97 3.00 -6.01
C ILE A 16 14.63 4.01 -5.09
N GLN A 17 15.73 4.63 -5.51
CA GLN A 17 16.39 5.66 -4.72
C GLN A 17 15.45 6.84 -4.43
N ALA A 18 14.70 7.30 -5.42
CA ALA A 18 13.71 8.36 -5.26
C ALA A 18 12.57 7.94 -4.30
N LEU A 19 12.00 6.76 -4.49
CA LEU A 19 10.92 6.24 -3.65
C LEU A 19 11.36 5.87 -2.22
N MET A 20 12.66 5.75 -1.97
CA MET A 20 13.24 5.55 -0.64
C MET A 20 13.67 6.85 0.05
N GLN A 21 13.53 8.02 -0.59
CA GLN A 21 13.85 9.29 0.05
C GLN A 21 12.90 9.59 1.22
N PRO A 22 13.40 10.15 2.34
CA PRO A 22 12.58 10.46 3.52
C PRO A 22 11.36 11.34 3.24
N GLU A 23 11.41 12.18 2.21
CA GLU A 23 10.34 13.13 1.86
C GLU A 23 9.55 12.73 0.59
N ALA A 24 9.73 11.52 0.07
CA ALA A 24 9.12 11.08 -1.19
C ALA A 24 7.58 11.21 -1.22
N MET A 25 6.92 10.91 -0.09
CA MET A 25 5.47 10.93 0.03
C MET A 25 5.01 11.49 1.37
N THR A 26 4.07 12.43 1.34
CA THR A 26 3.42 13.03 2.51
C THR A 26 1.92 12.80 2.49
N ILE A 27 1.40 12.24 3.57
CA ILE A 27 -0.04 12.10 3.79
C ILE A 27 -0.46 13.22 4.77
N PRO A 28 -1.27 14.21 4.35
CA PRO A 28 -1.71 15.35 5.15
C PRO A 28 -2.70 14.92 6.23
N PRO A 29 -2.91 15.73 7.28
CA PRO A 29 -3.65 15.31 8.46
C PRO A 29 -5.07 14.90 8.10
N ARG A 30 -5.60 13.90 8.81
CA ARG A 30 -7.00 13.52 8.71
C ARG A 30 -7.74 14.16 9.86
N MET A 31 -8.79 14.91 9.54
CA MET A 31 -9.73 15.46 10.52
C MET A 31 -10.83 14.44 10.83
N ASP A 32 -11.34 14.41 12.06
CA ASP A 32 -12.56 13.68 12.39
C ASP A 32 -13.83 14.51 12.07
N GLY A 33 -15.00 13.94 12.40
CA GLY A 33 -16.29 14.59 12.19
C GLY A 33 -16.54 15.81 13.08
N GLN A 34 -15.71 16.03 14.10
CA GLN A 34 -15.75 17.19 14.98
C GLN A 34 -14.75 18.29 14.55
N GLY A 35 -13.92 18.03 13.54
CA GLY A 35 -12.89 18.95 13.09
C GLY A 35 -11.60 18.87 13.90
N GLU A 36 -11.41 17.81 14.70
CA GLU A 36 -10.17 17.55 15.44
C GLU A 36 -9.22 16.66 14.63
N VAL A 37 -7.92 16.71 14.95
CA VAL A 37 -6.90 15.95 14.22
C VAL A 37 -6.92 14.47 14.61
N ALA A 38 -7.62 13.66 13.82
CA ALA A 38 -7.68 12.21 13.97
C ALA A 38 -6.39 11.49 13.56
N ARG A 39 -5.57 12.10 12.69
CA ARG A 39 -4.25 11.62 12.28
C ARG A 39 -3.38 12.81 11.89
N LYS A 40 -2.18 12.90 12.44
CA LYS A 40 -1.21 13.95 12.07
C LYS A 40 -0.69 13.74 10.64
N THR A 41 -0.01 14.74 10.11
CA THR A 41 0.77 14.60 8.87
C THR A 41 1.78 13.47 9.02
N GLU A 42 1.92 12.64 7.98
CA GLU A 42 2.95 11.61 7.91
C GLU A 42 3.74 11.73 6.61
N THR A 43 4.96 12.25 6.72
CA THR A 43 5.96 12.27 5.66
C THR A 43 6.87 11.05 5.80
N GLY A 44 7.35 10.52 4.67
CA GLY A 44 8.19 9.33 4.69
C GLY A 44 8.44 8.76 3.30
N PRO A 45 9.37 7.80 3.20
CA PRO A 45 9.63 7.10 1.97
C PRO A 45 8.47 6.17 1.61
N VAL A 46 8.32 5.82 0.33
CA VAL A 46 7.38 4.77 -0.12
C VAL A 46 7.92 3.39 0.22
N PHE A 47 9.20 3.15 -0.01
CA PHE A 47 9.89 1.92 0.39
C PHE A 47 10.87 2.18 1.53
N SER A 48 10.92 1.30 2.51
CA SER A 48 11.91 1.36 3.58
C SER A 48 12.34 -0.05 4.01
N ILE A 49 13.49 -0.16 4.65
CA ILE A 49 13.92 -1.40 5.30
C ILE A 49 13.58 -1.28 6.79
N THR A 50 12.88 -2.27 7.34
CA THR A 50 12.59 -2.32 8.77
C THR A 50 13.86 -2.58 9.58
N PRO A 51 13.88 -2.31 10.90
CA PRO A 51 15.01 -2.70 11.75
C PRO A 51 15.35 -4.20 11.72
N THR A 52 14.38 -5.05 11.34
CA THR A 52 14.55 -6.50 11.17
C THR A 52 15.10 -6.89 9.79
N GLY A 53 15.32 -5.94 8.89
CA GLY A 53 15.85 -6.18 7.54
C GLY A 53 14.80 -6.49 6.48
N ASP A 54 13.50 -6.44 6.81
CA ASP A 54 12.42 -6.70 5.85
C ASP A 54 12.12 -5.44 5.03
N LEU A 55 11.76 -5.63 3.75
CA LEU A 55 11.22 -4.54 2.94
C LEU A 55 9.82 -4.16 3.46
N HIS A 56 9.60 -2.86 3.62
CA HIS A 56 8.31 -2.28 3.94
C HIS A 56 7.89 -1.33 2.82
N MET A 57 6.58 -1.29 2.54
CA MET A 57 6.00 -0.35 1.59
C MET A 57 4.83 0.37 2.23
N ARG A 58 4.89 1.71 2.23
CA ARG A 58 3.75 2.58 2.50
C ARG A 58 3.29 3.21 1.20
N TYR A 59 2.10 2.87 0.76
CA TYR A 59 1.56 3.39 -0.49
C TYR A 59 0.04 3.38 -0.46
N SER A 60 -0.56 4.35 -1.14
CA SER A 60 -2.00 4.46 -1.33
C SER A 60 -2.27 5.02 -2.73
N MET A 61 -3.10 4.32 -3.51
CA MET A 61 -3.59 4.82 -4.81
C MET A 61 -4.65 5.93 -4.68
N ARG A 62 -5.10 6.23 -3.45
CA ARG A 62 -6.09 7.29 -3.24
C ARG A 62 -5.46 8.63 -3.63
N ALA A 63 -5.86 9.16 -4.78
CA ALA A 63 -5.35 10.41 -5.32
C ALA A 63 -5.65 11.63 -4.43
N ARG A 64 -6.74 11.56 -3.66
CA ARG A 64 -7.10 12.61 -2.71
C ARG A 64 -6.21 12.48 -1.48
N ASN A 65 -5.53 13.56 -1.13
CA ASN A 65 -4.76 13.72 0.10
C ASN A 65 -3.46 12.89 0.12
N VAL A 66 -2.68 12.85 -0.97
CA VAL A 66 -1.27 12.45 -0.93
C VAL A 66 -0.45 13.47 -1.70
N VAL A 67 0.53 14.08 -1.03
CA VAL A 67 1.50 15.01 -1.61
C VAL A 67 2.78 14.23 -1.90
N TRP A 68 3.38 14.45 -3.05
CA TRP A 68 4.62 13.79 -3.47
C TRP A 68 5.73 14.81 -3.57
N ALA A 69 6.98 14.39 -3.41
CA ALA A 69 8.12 15.24 -3.74
C ALA A 69 8.00 15.71 -5.21
N ASP A 70 8.17 17.01 -5.41
CA ASP A 70 8.00 17.66 -6.72
C ASP A 70 9.32 17.66 -7.50
N ASP A 71 9.90 16.47 -7.65
CA ASP A 71 11.06 16.24 -8.48
C ASP A 71 10.73 15.27 -9.63
N PRO A 72 11.34 15.45 -10.82
CA PRO A 72 10.99 14.65 -11.99
C PRO A 72 11.14 13.13 -11.79
N LEU A 73 12.11 12.71 -10.98
CA LEU A 73 12.42 11.28 -10.79
C LEU A 73 11.36 10.61 -9.90
N THR A 74 10.95 11.26 -8.80
CA THR A 74 9.86 10.78 -7.94
C THR A 74 8.53 10.72 -8.69
N LEU A 75 8.23 11.74 -9.51
CA LEU A 75 6.98 11.76 -10.28
C LEU A 75 6.95 10.65 -11.34
N GLN A 76 8.06 10.39 -12.02
CA GLN A 76 8.19 9.26 -12.95
C GLN A 76 8.06 7.91 -12.24
N ALA A 77 8.76 7.73 -11.12
CA ALA A 77 8.70 6.52 -10.32
C ALA A 77 7.28 6.24 -9.81
N ARG A 78 6.58 7.28 -9.32
CA ARG A 78 5.17 7.21 -8.92
C ARG A 78 4.29 6.79 -10.09
N ALA A 79 4.43 7.43 -11.25
CA ALA A 79 3.62 7.13 -12.43
C ALA A 79 3.82 5.67 -12.86
N ARG A 80 5.07 5.19 -12.87
CA ARG A 80 5.36 3.81 -13.21
C ARG A 80 4.83 2.82 -12.18
N LEU A 81 4.98 3.12 -10.89
CA LEU A 81 4.42 2.31 -9.80
C LEU A 81 2.90 2.17 -9.99
N GLN A 82 2.21 3.26 -10.28
CA GLN A 82 0.77 3.24 -10.54
C GLN A 82 0.42 2.36 -11.76
N GLN A 83 1.12 2.54 -12.88
CA GLN A 83 0.91 1.71 -14.07
C GLN A 83 1.08 0.21 -13.79
N LEU A 84 2.11 -0.17 -13.03
CA LEU A 84 2.35 -1.58 -12.67
C LEU A 84 1.19 -2.14 -11.82
N LEU A 85 0.69 -1.37 -10.87
CA LEU A 85 -0.42 -1.78 -10.00
C LEU A 85 -1.77 -1.86 -10.72
N GLU A 86 -1.95 -1.08 -11.79
CA GLU A 86 -3.15 -1.11 -12.64
C GLU A 86 -3.05 -2.17 -13.77
N SER A 87 -1.86 -2.73 -14.01
CA SER A 87 -1.60 -3.70 -15.07
C SER A 87 -2.05 -5.12 -14.71
N PRO A 88 -2.28 -6.01 -15.70
CA PRO A 88 -2.60 -7.42 -15.46
C PRO A 88 -1.36 -8.25 -15.09
N LEU A 89 -0.58 -7.82 -14.09
CA LEU A 89 0.60 -8.56 -13.65
C LEU A 89 0.18 -9.93 -13.06
N PRO A 90 0.94 -11.01 -13.34
CA PRO A 90 0.63 -12.35 -12.81
C PRO A 90 0.72 -12.45 -11.28
N TYR A 91 1.29 -11.43 -10.64
CA TYR A 91 1.47 -11.31 -9.20
C TYR A 91 0.32 -10.57 -8.50
N ILE A 92 -0.67 -10.09 -9.25
CA ILE A 92 -1.87 -9.44 -8.73
C ILE A 92 -2.99 -10.48 -8.66
N TYR A 93 -3.30 -10.91 -7.44
CA TYR A 93 -4.34 -11.87 -7.17
C TYR A 93 -5.69 -11.18 -7.03
N ARG A 94 -6.72 -11.75 -7.66
CA ARG A 94 -8.11 -11.32 -7.55
C ARG A 94 -8.92 -12.49 -7.00
N GLY A 95 -9.67 -12.24 -5.93
CA GLY A 95 -10.50 -13.25 -5.28
C GLY A 95 -11.81 -12.66 -4.82
N ARG A 96 -12.89 -13.39 -5.04
CA ARG A 96 -14.20 -13.12 -4.43
C ARG A 96 -14.28 -13.95 -3.15
N LEU A 97 -14.49 -13.29 -2.01
CA LEU A 97 -14.75 -13.99 -0.75
C LEU A 97 -16.16 -14.58 -0.76
N GLU A 98 -16.27 -15.84 -0.34
CA GLU A 98 -17.54 -16.53 -0.10
C GLU A 98 -17.88 -16.53 1.40
N PRO A 99 -19.15 -16.79 1.78
CA PRO A 99 -19.52 -16.94 3.19
C PRO A 99 -18.61 -17.96 3.91
N GLY A 100 -18.04 -17.55 5.04
CA GLY A 100 -17.09 -18.36 5.80
C GLY A 100 -15.63 -18.22 5.39
N MET A 101 -15.31 -17.50 4.32
CA MET A 101 -13.93 -17.19 3.94
C MET A 101 -13.40 -15.93 4.62
N GLY A 102 -12.08 -15.86 4.76
CA GLY A 102 -11.36 -14.68 5.23
C GLY A 102 -9.98 -14.57 4.61
N LEU A 103 -9.39 -13.37 4.69
CA LEU A 103 -8.02 -13.09 4.26
C LEU A 103 -7.20 -12.64 5.46
N ILE A 104 -6.05 -13.28 5.66
CA ILE A 104 -5.03 -12.88 6.63
C ILE A 104 -3.76 -12.58 5.85
N GLY A 105 -3.07 -11.48 6.17
CA GLY A 105 -1.81 -11.15 5.52
C GLY A 105 -1.04 -10.06 6.26
N ASN A 106 0.25 -9.95 5.93
CA ASN A 106 1.19 -8.98 6.50
C ASN A 106 0.98 -7.56 5.93
N ASN A 107 -0.24 -7.05 6.02
CA ASN A 107 -0.62 -5.72 5.53
C ASN A 107 -0.19 -5.48 4.06
N LEU A 108 -0.41 -6.48 3.21
CA LEU A 108 -0.18 -6.40 1.77
C LEU A 108 -1.00 -5.25 1.18
N LEU A 109 -0.51 -4.65 0.10
CA LEU A 109 -1.32 -3.71 -0.68
C LEU A 109 -2.54 -4.46 -1.23
N HIS A 110 -3.72 -3.94 -0.93
CA HIS A 110 -4.99 -4.51 -1.36
C HIS A 110 -5.99 -3.39 -1.62
N ASP A 111 -6.91 -3.65 -2.53
CA ASP A 111 -8.09 -2.84 -2.75
C ASP A 111 -9.35 -3.72 -2.68
N ARG A 112 -10.49 -3.14 -3.06
CA ARG A 112 -11.76 -3.84 -3.16
C ARG A 112 -12.54 -3.26 -4.32
N SER A 113 -13.25 -4.12 -5.04
CA SER A 113 -14.28 -3.66 -5.97
C SER A 113 -15.49 -3.14 -5.20
N ALA A 114 -16.29 -2.31 -5.88
CA ALA A 114 -17.65 -2.01 -5.44
C ALA A 114 -18.48 -3.31 -5.38
N PHE A 115 -19.57 -3.25 -4.63
CA PHE A 115 -20.53 -4.32 -4.42
C PHE A 115 -21.89 -3.65 -4.21
N ASP A 116 -22.94 -4.35 -4.61
CA ASP A 116 -24.32 -3.96 -4.39
C ASP A 116 -24.95 -5.01 -3.47
N ASP A 117 -25.57 -4.55 -2.39
CA ASP A 117 -26.35 -5.42 -1.51
C ASP A 117 -27.76 -5.62 -2.09
N ASP A 118 -28.39 -6.75 -1.77
CA ASP A 118 -29.81 -7.01 -2.04
C ASP A 118 -30.54 -7.51 -0.79
N ASP A 119 -31.86 -7.63 -0.85
CA ASP A 119 -32.71 -8.03 0.29
C ASP A 119 -32.32 -9.38 0.93
N GLN A 120 -31.58 -10.23 0.21
CA GLN A 120 -31.15 -11.56 0.66
C GLN A 120 -29.63 -11.65 0.89
N HIS A 121 -28.84 -10.72 0.34
CA HIS A 121 -27.39 -10.77 0.35
C HIS A 121 -26.81 -9.40 0.75
N GLU A 122 -26.45 -9.27 2.02
CA GLU A 122 -25.67 -8.15 2.54
C GLU A 122 -24.21 -8.56 2.78
N ARG A 123 -23.26 -7.73 2.38
CA ARG A 123 -21.84 -7.99 2.66
C ARG A 123 -21.45 -7.54 4.07
N HIS A 124 -21.31 -8.51 4.97
CA HIS A 124 -20.77 -8.30 6.31
C HIS A 124 -19.34 -8.85 6.46
N LEU A 125 -18.40 -8.03 6.95
CA LEU A 125 -17.00 -8.43 7.16
C LEU A 125 -16.49 -7.98 8.53
N TYR A 126 -15.91 -8.92 9.29
CA TYR A 126 -15.13 -8.61 10.47
C TYR A 126 -13.68 -8.34 10.09
N ARG A 127 -13.08 -7.31 10.69
CA ARG A 127 -11.68 -6.96 10.46
C ARG A 127 -10.96 -6.79 11.79
N ALA A 128 -9.89 -7.55 11.97
CA ALA A 128 -8.90 -7.36 13.02
C ALA A 128 -7.63 -6.72 12.45
N ARG A 129 -6.89 -5.99 13.28
CA ARG A 129 -5.55 -5.51 12.96
C ARG A 129 -4.63 -5.90 14.10
N TYR A 130 -3.51 -6.53 13.75
CA TYR A 130 -2.47 -6.92 14.68
C TYR A 130 -1.27 -6.00 14.48
N PHE A 131 -0.56 -5.70 15.57
CA PHE A 131 0.67 -4.89 15.52
C PHE A 131 1.87 -5.74 15.09
N GLU A 132 1.85 -7.02 15.44
CA GLU A 132 2.91 -7.97 15.13
C GLU A 132 2.73 -8.55 13.73
N ARG A 133 3.85 -8.77 13.05
CA ARG A 133 3.91 -9.51 11.78
C ARG A 133 3.64 -10.99 12.04
N LEU A 134 3.12 -11.70 11.04
CA LEU A 134 2.99 -13.16 11.09
C LEU A 134 4.35 -13.82 11.29
N ALA A 135 4.45 -14.71 12.27
CA ALA A 135 5.66 -15.49 12.53
C ALA A 135 6.03 -16.37 11.32
N GLY A 136 7.33 -16.55 11.07
CA GLY A 136 7.84 -17.42 10.00
C GLY A 136 7.67 -16.87 8.58
N THR A 137 7.48 -15.55 8.43
CA THR A 137 7.25 -14.90 7.12
C THR A 137 8.29 -13.83 6.79
N ASN A 138 9.46 -13.88 7.45
CA ASN A 138 10.57 -12.95 7.24
C ASN A 138 11.39 -13.38 6.02
N VAL A 139 12.00 -12.43 5.33
CA VAL A 139 12.81 -12.72 4.13
C VAL A 139 14.22 -13.19 4.51
N LEU A 140 14.75 -12.68 5.62
CA LEU A 140 16.02 -13.09 6.20
C LEU A 140 15.71 -13.93 7.45
N ILE A 141 16.08 -15.21 7.38
CA ILE A 141 16.04 -16.16 8.50
C ILE A 141 17.36 -16.08 9.25
#